data_AF-A0A250JBL4-F1
#
_entry.id   AF-A0A250JBL4-F1
#
_cell.length_a   1.000
_cell.length_b   1.000
_cell.length_c   1.000
_cell.angle_alpha   90.00
_cell.angle_beta   90.00
_cell.angle_gamma   90.00
#
_symmetry.space_group_name_H-M   'P 1'
#
loop_
_entity.id
_entity.type
_entity.pdbx_description
1 polymer ?
#
loop_
_entity_poly.entity_id
_entity_poly.type
_entity_poly.pdbx_seq_one_letter_code
_entity_poly.pdbx_strand_id
1 'polypeptide(L)' 'MGTLTDRCALVTGAASGIGQAIAEALGAQGVRVLVSDLDEAGARGGRAQPQRHRAAARVL' A
#
# COMPACT_ATOMS: atom_id res chain seq x y z
N MET A 1 20.44 13.10 -5.55
CA MET A 1 19.21 12.29 -5.38
C MET A 1 19.59 11.02 -4.66
N GLY A 2 18.99 10.70 -3.52
CA GLY A 2 19.24 9.42 -2.82
C GLY A 2 18.54 8.26 -3.54
N THR A 3 19.16 7.08 -3.56
CA THR A 3 18.57 5.88 -4.17
C THR A 3 17.57 5.24 -3.21
N LEU A 4 16.55 4.56 -3.75
CA LEU A 4 15.57 3.80 -2.96
C LEU A 4 15.92 2.29 -2.88
N THR A 5 17.10 1.90 -3.35
CA THR A 5 17.61 0.53 -3.31
C THR A 5 17.61 -0.02 -1.89
N ASP A 6 17.12 -1.26 -1.71
CA ASP A 6 17.02 -1.99 -0.44
C ASP A 6 16.20 -1.30 0.68
N ARG A 7 15.41 -0.28 0.34
CA ARG A 7 14.53 0.39 1.29
C ARG A 7 13.21 -0.36 1.46
N CYS A 8 12.54 -0.08 2.58
CA CYS A 8 11.16 -0.47 2.82
C CYS A 8 10.32 0.76 3.16
N ALA A 9 9.01 0.68 2.92
CA ALA A 9 8.08 1.76 3.18
C ALA A 9 6.75 1.22 3.76
N LEU A 10 6.14 1.99 4.68
CA LEU A 10 4.76 1.78 5.14
C LEU A 10 3.88 2.87 4.51
N VAL A 11 2.81 2.47 3.83
CA VAL A 11 1.84 3.40 3.26
C VAL A 11 0.49 3.17 3.91
N THR A 12 -0.03 4.21 4.57
CA THR A 12 -1.38 4.22 5.17
C THR A 12 -2.38 4.84 4.20
N GLY A 13 -3.67 4.47 4.28
CA GLY A 13 -4.66 4.94 3.30
C GLY A 13 -4.39 4.40 1.89
N ALA A 14 -3.77 3.22 1.80
CA ALA A 14 -3.21 2.67 0.58
C ALA A 14 -4.19 1.81 -0.24
N ALA A 15 -5.44 1.66 0.20
CA ALA A 15 -6.46 0.94 -0.57
C ALA A 15 -6.95 1.73 -1.79
N SER A 16 -6.77 3.05 -1.84
CA SER A 16 -7.21 3.87 -2.97
C SER A 16 -6.46 5.21 -3.09
N GLY A 17 -6.72 5.93 -4.18
CA GLY A 17 -6.30 7.32 -4.36
C GLY A 17 -4.79 7.52 -4.29
N ILE A 18 -4.37 8.54 -3.55
CA ILE A 18 -2.95 8.94 -3.45
C ILE A 18 -2.12 7.85 -2.75
N GLY A 19 -2.66 7.22 -1.69
CA GLY A 19 -1.94 6.18 -0.97
C GLY A 19 -1.66 4.98 -1.86
N GLN A 20 -2.64 4.54 -2.64
CA GLN A 20 -2.46 3.48 -3.64
C GLN A 20 -1.38 3.87 -4.66
N ALA A 21 -1.48 5.07 -5.25
CA ALA A 21 -0.52 5.52 -6.26
C ALA A 21 0.92 5.60 -5.72
N ILE A 22 1.10 6.01 -4.46
CA ILE A 22 2.40 6.02 -3.80
C ILE A 22 2.93 4.60 -3.59
N ALA A 23 2.09 3.67 -3.11
CA ALA A 23 2.48 2.28 -2.88
C ALA A 23 2.93 1.61 -4.18
N GLU A 24 2.18 1.82 -5.27
CA GLU A 24 2.52 1.33 -6.61
C GLU A 24 3.84 1.94 -7.13
N ALA A 25 4.01 3.26 -7.00
CA ALA A 25 5.23 3.93 -7.46
C ALA A 25 6.49 3.48 -6.70
N LEU A 26 6.38 3.25 -5.39
CA LEU A 26 7.47 2.73 -4.57
C LEU A 26 7.81 1.27 -4.93
N GLY A 27 6.78 0.41 -5.09
CA GLY A 27 6.98 -0.98 -5.52
C GLY A 27 7.63 -1.07 -6.90
N ALA A 28 7.25 -0.21 -7.84
CA ALA A 28 7.86 -0.12 -9.17
C ALA A 28 9.36 0.26 -9.13
N GLN A 29 9.84 0.87 -8.03
CA GLN A 29 11.26 1.15 -7.80
C GLN A 29 11.98 0.05 -7.00
N GLY A 30 11.35 -1.10 -6.74
CA GLY A 30 11.92 -2.22 -6.00
C GLY A 30 11.94 -2.02 -4.48
N VAL A 31 11.18 -1.04 -3.96
CA VAL A 31 11.00 -0.86 -2.52
C VAL A 31 10.06 -1.93 -1.99
N ARG A 32 10.40 -2.55 -0.86
CA ARG A 32 9.46 -3.44 -0.16
C ARG A 32 8.39 -2.61 0.53
N VAL A 33 7.15 -2.66 0.04
CA VAL A 33 6.08 -1.79 0.54
C VAL A 33 5.10 -2.58 1.41
N LEU A 34 4.91 -2.11 2.64
CA LEU A 34 3.82 -2.53 3.52
C LEU A 34 2.62 -1.60 3.32
N VAL A 35 1.54 -2.14 2.78
CA VAL A 35 0.26 -1.45 2.59
C VAL A 35 -0.57 -1.57 3.88
N SER A 36 -1.16 -0.47 4.34
CA SER A 36 -2.07 -0.42 5.49
C SER A 36 -3.28 0.44 5.18
N ASP A 37 -4.47 -0.10 5.39
CA ASP A 37 -5.74 0.60 5.23
C ASP A 37 -6.80 -0.06 6.11
N LEU A 38 -7.90 0.66 6.36
CA LEU A 38 -9.11 0.11 6.95
C LEU A 38 -9.92 -0.70 5.95
N ASP A 39 -9.81 -0.39 4.65
CA ASP A 39 -10.40 -1.20 3.58
C ASP A 39 -9.47 -2.36 3.22
N GLU A 40 -9.61 -3.46 3.95
CA GLU A 40 -8.78 -4.63 3.71
C GLU A 40 -8.94 -5.25 2.32
N ALA A 41 -10.15 -5.19 1.75
CA ALA A 41 -10.41 -5.77 0.44
C ALA A 41 -9.74 -4.93 -0.64
N GLY A 42 -9.88 -3.61 -0.57
CA GLY A 42 -9.16 -2.66 -1.41
C GLY A 42 -7.65 -2.82 -1.28
N ALA A 43 -7.12 -2.93 -0.05
CA ALA A 43 -5.68 -3.15 0.19
C ALA A 43 -5.14 -4.48 -0.38
N ARG A 44 -5.99 -5.51 -0.51
CA ARG A 44 -5.64 -6.80 -1.14
C ARG A 44 -5.79 -6.80 -2.67
N GLY A 45 -6.31 -5.72 -3.27
CA GLY A 45 -6.57 -5.63 -4.71
C GLY A 45 -7.92 -6.20 -5.14
N GLY A 46 -8.80 -6.52 -4.20
CA GLY A 46 -10.19 -6.88 -4.47
C GLY A 46 -11.06 -5.62 -4.51
N ARG A 47 -11.82 -5.41 -5.58
CA ARG A 47 -12.79 -4.30 -5.65
C ARG A 47 -13.94 -4.55 -4.66
N ALA A 48 -13.86 -4.01 -3.45
CA ALA A 48 -14.99 -3.94 -2.53
C ALA A 48 -14.98 -2.64 -1.72
N GLN A 49 -16.16 -2.11 -1.42
CA GLN A 49 -16.44 -0.88 -0.66
C GLN A 49 -16.22 -1.11 0.86
N PRO A 50 -15.75 -0.12 1.65
CA PRO A 50 -15.27 -0.36 3.01
C PRO A 50 -16.36 -0.65 4.05
N GLN A 51 -16.06 -1.59 4.96
CA GLN A 51 -16.71 -1.75 6.27
C GLN A 51 -15.66 -1.60 7.37
N ARG A 52 -16.04 -0.94 8.47
CA ARG A 52 -15.11 -0.41 9.48
C ARG A 52 -14.45 -1.51 10.31
N HIS A 53 -13.18 -1.24 10.68
CA HIS A 53 -12.34 -1.89 11.69
C HIS A 53 -11.74 -3.26 11.35
N ARG A 54 -10.71 -3.32 10.49
CA ARG A 54 -9.47 -4.16 10.61
C ARG A 54 -8.39 -3.67 9.62
N ALA A 55 -7.10 -3.91 9.93
CA ALA A 55 -5.96 -3.53 9.09
C ALA A 55 -5.38 -4.76 8.37
N ALA A 56 -5.25 -4.71 7.05
CA ALA A 56 -4.61 -5.75 6.25
C ALA A 56 -3.24 -5.30 5.73
N ALA A 57 -2.26 -6.22 5.79
CA ALA A 57 -0.88 -6.01 5.37
C ALA A 57 -0.55 -6.92 4.17
N ARG A 58 -0.02 -6.35 3.09
CA ARG A 58 0.57 -7.08 1.96
C ARG A 58 1.90 -6.44 1.58
N VAL A 59 2.88 -7.28 1.24
CA VAL A 59 4.14 -6.85 0.63
C VAL A 59 3.97 -6.87 -0.88
N LEU A 60 4.21 -5.73 -1.53
CA LEU A 60 4.38 -5.61 -2.98
C LEU A 60 5.88 -5.73 -3.31
#